data_AF-A0A955Z963-F1
#
_entry.id   AF-A0A955Z963-F1
#
_cell.length_a   1.000
_cell.length_b   1.000
_cell.length_c   1.000
_cell.angle_alpha   90.00
_cell.angle_beta   90.00
_cell.angle_gamma   90.00
#
_symmetry.space_group_name_H-M   'P 1'
#
loop_
_entity.id
_entity.type
_entity.pdbx_description
1 polymer ?
#
loop_
_entity_poly.entity_id
_entity_poly.type
_entity_poly.pdbx_seq_one_letter_code
_entity_poly.pdbx_strand_id
1 'polypeptide(L)' 'VLACLAKSPDARPASAAELARALDACRGECAWTTEDAAARWRERRTRPVPEAGASLGTAPTIDVARPES' A
#
# COMPACT_ATOMS: atom_id res chain seq x y z
N VAL A 1 9.09 6.18 -0.34
CA VAL A 1 10.22 5.29 0.04
C VAL A 1 10.41 4.22 -1.02
N LEU A 2 11.40 4.38 -1.90
CA LEU A 2 11.63 3.44 -3.02
C LEU A 2 12.30 2.13 -2.60
N ALA A 3 12.96 2.09 -1.42
CA ALA A 3 13.64 0.90 -0.91
C ALA A 3 12.72 -0.32 -0.78
N CYS A 4 11.41 -0.12 -0.54
CA CYS A 4 10.43 -1.22 -0.52
C CYS A 4 10.28 -1.95 -1.86
N LEU A 5 10.66 -1.30 -2.96
CA LEU A 5 10.57 -1.84 -4.32
C LEU A 5 11.90 -2.46 -4.79
N ALA A 6 12.90 -2.56 -3.90
CA ALA A 6 14.18 -3.12 -4.26
C ALA A 6 14.04 -4.58 -4.74
N LYS A 7 14.72 -4.90 -5.85
CA LYS A 7 14.73 -6.25 -6.44
C LYS A 7 15.35 -7.27 -5.49
N SER A 8 16.44 -6.88 -4.82
CA SER A 8 17.03 -7.68 -3.74
C SER A 8 16.22 -7.50 -2.45
N PRO A 9 15.87 -8.59 -1.75
CA PRO A 9 15.20 -8.50 -0.45
C PRO A 9 16.06 -7.83 0.62
N ASP A 10 17.38 -8.04 0.59
CA ASP A 10 18.32 -7.50 1.59
C ASP A 10 18.49 -5.97 1.47
N ALA A 11 18.07 -5.39 0.35
CA ALA A 11 18.08 -3.96 0.11
C ALA A 11 16.79 -3.26 0.59
N ARG A 12 15.81 -4.01 1.11
CA ARG A 12 14.57 -3.48 1.66
C ARG A 12 14.77 -3.16 3.15
N PRO A 13 13.92 -2.31 3.74
CA PRO A 13 13.89 -2.15 5.19
C PRO A 13 13.66 -3.50 5.86
N ALA A 14 14.53 -3.89 6.79
CA ALA A 14 14.47 -5.18 7.49
C ALA A 14 13.37 -5.21 8.56
N SER A 15 12.83 -4.05 8.94
CA SER A 15 11.79 -3.92 9.95
C SER A 15 10.83 -2.77 9.70
N ALA A 16 9.67 -2.82 10.36
CA ALA A 16 8.71 -1.72 10.38
C ALA A 16 9.33 -0.42 10.95
N ALA A 17 10.22 -0.54 11.94
CA ALA A 17 10.92 0.61 12.51
C ALA A 17 11.87 1.27 11.52
N GLU A 18 12.57 0.49 10.69
CA GLU A 18 13.42 1.05 9.62
C GLU A 18 12.59 1.71 8.53
N LEU A 19 11.46 1.12 8.16
CA LEU A 19 10.54 1.73 7.22
C LEU A 19 9.98 3.05 7.75
N ALA A 20 9.56 3.09 9.01
CA ALA A 20 9.05 4.30 9.66
C ALA A 20 10.09 5.44 9.60
N ARG A 21 11.36 5.15 9.97
CA ARG A 21 12.45 6.13 9.86
C ARG A 21 12.66 6.65 8.44
N ALA A 22 12.57 5.76 7.44
CA ALA A 22 12.71 6.15 6.03
C ALA A 22 11.52 6.99 5.55
N LEU A 23 10.31 6.74 6.06
CA LEU A 23 9.11 7.53 5.76
C LEU A 23 9.18 8.91 6.41
N ASP A 24 9.60 9.01 7.67
CA ASP A 24 9.74 10.28 8.39
C ASP A 24 10.76 11.22 7.73
N ALA A 25 11.79 10.66 7.10
CA ALA A 25 12.77 11.43 6.33
C ALA A 25 12.20 12.03 5.03
N CYS A 26 11.06 11.52 4.53
CA CYS A 26 10.37 12.10 3.39
C CYS A 26 9.62 13.34 3.86
N ARG A 27 10.12 14.54 3.53
CA ARG A 27 9.36 15.78 3.77
C ARG A 27 8.11 15.76 2.89
N GLY A 28 6.93 15.68 3.52
CA GLY A 28 5.67 15.87 2.83
C GLY A 28 5.53 17.34 2.43
N GLU A 29 5.76 17.65 1.15
CA GLU A 29 5.60 19.03 0.63
C GLU A 29 4.13 19.50 0.63
N CYS A 30 3.17 18.59 0.82
CA CYS A 30 1.76 18.93 1.01
C CYS A 30 1.28 18.48 2.40
N ALA A 31 0.70 19.43 3.16
CA ALA A 31 0.03 19.18 4.43
C ALA A 31 -1.34 18.51 4.20
N TRP A 32 -1.32 17.27 3.72
CA TRP A 32 -2.54 16.47 3.61
C TRP A 32 -3.10 16.20 5.01
N THR A 33 -4.31 16.69 5.28
CA THR A 33 -4.95 16.52 6.59
C THR A 33 -5.80 15.25 6.63
N THR A 34 -6.17 14.83 7.84
CA THR A 34 -7.15 13.76 8.04
C THR A 34 -8.50 14.12 7.41
N GLU A 35 -8.86 15.40 7.38
CA GLU A 35 -10.11 15.88 6.77
C GLU A 35 -10.08 15.75 5.24
N ASP A 36 -8.95 16.08 4.60
CA ASP A 36 -8.74 15.88 3.16
C ASP A 36 -8.87 14.40 2.78
N ALA A 37 -8.30 13.51 3.60
CA ALA A 37 -8.44 12.07 3.42
C ALA A 37 -9.91 11.63 3.49
N ALA A 38 -10.65 12.09 4.52
CA ALA A 38 -12.06 11.75 4.69
C ALA A 38 -12.94 12.28 3.53
N ALA A 39 -12.70 13.51 3.10
CA ALA A 39 -13.39 14.10 1.94
C ALA A 39 -13.15 13.28 0.66
N ARG A 40 -11.89 12.91 0.40
CA ARG A 40 -11.53 12.10 -0.78
C ARG A 40 -12.14 10.71 -0.76
N TRP A 41 -12.23 10.07 0.40
CA TRP A 41 -12.89 8.77 0.54
C TRP A 41 -14.39 8.84 0.25
N ARG A 42 -15.08 9.89 0.71
CA ARG A 42 -16.50 10.10 0.42
C ARG A 42 -16.76 10.26 -1.08
N GLU A 43 -15.97 11.09 -1.76
CA GLU A 43 -16.05 11.30 -3.21
C GLU A 43 -15.86 9.99 -4.01
N ARG A 44 -14.93 9.12 -3.60
CA ARG A 44 -14.72 7.83 -4.28
C ARG A 44 -15.91 6.89 -4.15
N ARG A 45 -16.63 6.91 -3.02
CA ARG A 45 -17.79 6.03 -2.77
C ARG A 45 -19.04 6.47 -3.53
N THR A 46 -19.14 7.74 -3.85
CA THR A 46 -20.27 8.30 -4.62
C THR A 46 -20.03 8.22 -6.13
N ARG A 47 -18.79 7.98 -6.57
CA ARG A 47 -18.48 7.78 -7.99
C ARG A 47 -18.99 6.39 -8.43
N PRO A 48 -19.91 6.30 -9.42
CA PRO A 48 -20.30 5.01 -9.97
C PRO A 48 -19.06 4.28 -10.49
N VAL A 49 -18.92 3.02 -10.09
CA VAL A 49 -17.87 2.14 -10.61
C VAL A 49 -18.19 1.93 -12.09
N PRO A 50 -17.29 2.27 -13.04
CA PRO A 50 -17.50 1.90 -14.43
C PRO A 50 -17.62 0.37 -14.47
N GLU A 51 -18.70 -0.14 -15.06
CA GLU A 51 -18.99 -1.57 -15.10
C GLU A 51 -17.74 -2.36 -15.47
N ALA A 52 -17.39 -3.32 -14.60
CA ALA A 52 -16.18 -4.12 -14.68
C ALA A 52 -16.25 -5.07 -15.88
N GLY A 53 -15.98 -4.54 -17.08
CA GLY A 53 -15.82 -5.28 -18.31
C GLY A 53 -14.36 -5.56 -18.66
N ALA A 54 -13.54 -5.99 -17.70
CA ALA A 54 -12.25 -6.62 -17.97
C ALA A 54 -11.77 -7.36 -16.71
N SER A 55 -12.15 -8.64 -16.65
CA SER A 55 -11.66 -9.60 -15.66
C SER A 55 -10.14 -9.66 -15.73
N LEU A 56 -9.43 -9.06 -14.77
CA LEU A 56 -8.04 -9.41 -14.50
C LEU A 56 -8.09 -10.72 -13.74
N GLY A 57 -7.64 -11.78 -14.42
CA GLY A 57 -7.82 -13.17 -14.04
C GLY A 57 -7.52 -13.47 -12.57
N THR A 58 -8.23 -14.48 -12.06
CA THR A 58 -8.14 -15.03 -10.71
C THR A 58 -6.68 -15.15 -10.28
N ALA A 59 -6.23 -14.27 -9.38
CA ALA A 59 -4.94 -14.44 -8.74
C ALA A 59 -4.97 -15.76 -7.96
N PRO A 60 -3.99 -16.67 -8.13
CA PRO A 60 -3.96 -17.90 -7.38
C PRO A 60 -3.79 -17.56 -5.89
N THR A 61 -4.76 -18.00 -5.09
CA THR A 61 -4.67 -17.96 -3.62
C THR A 61 -3.43 -18.72 -3.20
N ILE A 62 -2.44 -18.02 -2.63
CA ILE A 62 -1.27 -18.64 -2.01
C ILE A 62 -1.74 -19.23 -0.67
N ASP A 63 -1.81 -20.56 -0.59
CA ASP A 63 -1.94 -21.30 0.66
C ASP A 63 -0.64 -21.13 1.47
N VAL A 64 -0.69 -20.30 2.51
CA VAL A 64 0.41 -20.22 3.49
C VAL A 64 0.22 -21.38 4.47
N ALA A 65 0.90 -22.49 4.21
CA ALA A 65 1.00 -23.61 5.14
C ALA A 65 1.63 -23.12 6.46
N ARG A 66 0.88 -23.29 7.56
CA ARG A 66 1.31 -23.02 8.93
C ARG A 66 2.37 -24.06 9.35
N PRO A 67 3.56 -23.68 9.83
CA PRO A 67 4.50 -24.65 10.39
C PRO A 67 3.93 -25.21 11.71
N GLU A 68 3.83 -26.53 11.79
CA GLU A 68 3.45 -27.24 13.02
C GLU A 68 4.64 -27.25 14.01
N SER A 69 4.34 -27.10 15.30
CA SER A 69 5.31 -27.09 16.42
C SER A 69 5.66 -28.50 16.89
#